data_AF-A0A831X4I0-F1
#
_entry.id   AF-A0A831X4I0-F1
#
_cell.length_a   1.000
_cell.length_b   1.000
_cell.length_c   1.000
_cell.angle_alpha   90.00
_cell.angle_beta   90.00
_cell.angle_gamma   90.00
#
_symmetry.space_group_name_H-M   'P 1'
#
loop_
_entity.id
_entity.type
_entity.pdbx_description
1 polymer ?
#
loop_
_entity_poly.entity_id
_entity_poly.type
_entity_poly.pdbx_seq_one_letter_code
_entity_poly.pdbx_strand_id
1 'polypeptide(L)'
;MSTAIDELLLSAAEVEIQAAGKPPSVTMVAYTGGLMVVPGWGPVVLDLAGIDASAEQVGILADHDATLKGIVGHGKAGVIDGKLLVQGTITPSTEAAHQVVELARAGFKFQASVGVTPSDYERVRPGDQVQVNGRTIKAPASGFTLVKASVLKEVSIVAIGADANTSVAIAANAKEKSMSSENNTFTAEQVRADALAETNRISAIRKACGGRFGDIEARAIAEGWDASRAELEVLRASRPSVSAIHGRHESATRSVLEAAILAHMGREFLAEKHLGVTVAQQARDLRATSLVDLCRAALQIEGRDASHGREGMIRAALSTYSLPVALGSAANKVLMEAYTESPATWRAFASIKSANDFKEHTGIRPTDTGDLTQLPPGGEIKHGSVAEATYKYSVDTFAKMLSIDRRDIINDDLS
;
A
#
# COMPACT_ATOMS: atom_id res chain seq x y z
N MET A 1 -14.65 -54.43 38.77
CA MET A 1 -13.17 -54.41 38.78
C MET A 1 -12.77 -53.57 37.58
N SER A 2 -12.60 -52.25 37.67
CA SER A 2 -11.68 -51.47 38.52
C SER A 2 -10.26 -52.03 38.48
N THR A 3 -9.40 -51.31 37.74
CA THR A 3 -8.01 -50.93 38.05
C THR A 3 -7.55 -50.05 36.86
N ALA A 4 -7.60 -48.73 36.99
CA ALA A 4 -6.56 -47.88 37.57
C ALA A 4 -5.38 -47.68 36.61
N ILE A 5 -5.37 -46.55 35.92
CA ILE A 5 -4.15 -45.90 35.42
C ILE A 5 -4.26 -44.46 35.89
N ASP A 6 -3.77 -44.25 37.11
CA ASP A 6 -3.59 -42.96 37.74
C ASP A 6 -2.13 -42.51 37.53
N GLU A 7 -1.95 -41.19 37.47
CA GLU A 7 -0.71 -40.42 37.60
C GLU A 7 0.33 -40.43 36.45
N LEU A 8 0.27 -39.37 35.64
CA LEU A 8 1.44 -38.51 35.47
C LEU A 8 1.01 -37.03 35.44
N LEU A 9 0.97 -36.42 36.63
CA LEU A 9 0.95 -34.98 36.83
C LEU A 9 2.29 -34.40 36.37
N LEU A 10 2.28 -33.62 35.29
CA LEU A 10 3.29 -32.59 35.06
C LEU A 10 2.64 -31.24 35.36
N SER A 11 3.07 -30.63 36.46
CA SER A 11 2.74 -29.26 36.84
C SER A 11 3.27 -28.28 35.79
N ALA A 12 2.40 -27.82 34.91
CA ALA A 12 2.59 -26.52 34.28
C ALA A 12 2.11 -25.48 35.28
N ALA A 13 3.00 -24.57 35.67
CA ALA A 13 2.68 -23.44 36.53
C ALA A 13 1.41 -22.74 36.02
N GLU A 14 0.46 -22.50 36.93
CA GLU A 14 -0.67 -21.60 36.68
C GLU A 14 -0.11 -20.22 36.34
N VAL A 15 -0.04 -19.92 35.04
CA VAL A 15 0.03 -18.55 34.57
C VAL A 15 -1.41 -18.07 34.51
N GLU A 16 -1.78 -17.28 35.50
CA GLU A 16 -3.03 -16.54 35.53
C GLU A 16 -3.04 -15.54 34.36
N ILE A 17 -3.50 -15.96 33.18
CA ILE A 17 -3.65 -15.08 32.03
C ILE A 17 -4.99 -14.35 32.19
N GLN A 18 -4.88 -13.10 32.65
CA GLN A 18 -5.96 -12.14 32.74
C GLN A 18 -6.70 -11.98 31.40
N ALA A 19 -8.01 -12.20 31.46
CA ALA A 19 -9.08 -11.64 30.62
C ALA A 19 -8.74 -11.28 29.15
N ALA A 20 -8.88 -12.26 28.24
CA ALA A 20 -9.11 -12.00 26.83
C ALA A 20 -10.39 -12.70 26.38
N GLY A 21 -11.22 -12.01 25.59
CA GLY A 21 -12.41 -12.60 24.98
C GLY A 21 -12.07 -13.84 24.16
N LYS A 22 -13.07 -14.66 23.82
CA LYS A 22 -12.89 -15.89 23.03
C LYS A 22 -11.98 -15.59 21.82
N PRO A 23 -10.96 -16.41 21.54
CA PRO A 23 -10.05 -16.15 20.43
C PRO A 23 -10.81 -16.25 19.09
N PRO A 24 -10.45 -15.44 18.06
CA PRO A 24 -11.14 -15.44 16.76
C PRO A 24 -11.03 -16.80 16.09
N SER A 25 -12.14 -17.31 15.53
CA SER A 25 -12.08 -18.52 14.71
C SER A 25 -11.62 -18.18 13.29
N VAL A 26 -10.85 -19.08 12.68
CA VAL A 26 -10.40 -18.99 11.29
C VAL A 26 -10.81 -20.24 10.52
N THR A 27 -11.30 -20.04 9.30
CA THR A 27 -11.54 -21.11 8.33
C THR A 27 -10.79 -20.80 7.05
N MET A 28 -10.08 -21.78 6.50
CA MET A 28 -9.25 -21.61 5.31
C MET A 28 -9.57 -22.69 4.29
N VAL A 29 -9.60 -22.30 3.02
CA VAL A 29 -9.36 -23.20 1.90
C VAL A 29 -7.87 -23.13 1.62
N ALA A 30 -7.10 -24.05 2.20
CA ALA A 30 -5.64 -24.06 2.18
C ALA A 30 -5.07 -24.46 0.82
N TYR A 31 -5.79 -25.33 0.10
CA TYR A 31 -5.45 -25.74 -1.26
C TYR A 31 -6.71 -26.23 -1.98
N THR A 32 -6.89 -25.85 -3.24
CA THR A 32 -8.11 -26.14 -3.99
C THR A 32 -8.06 -27.42 -4.82
N GLY A 33 -6.96 -28.19 -4.73
CA GLY A 33 -6.77 -29.44 -5.46
C GLY A 33 -6.30 -29.27 -6.90
N GLY A 34 -5.95 -28.05 -7.33
CA GLY A 34 -5.57 -27.71 -8.71
C GLY A 34 -4.07 -27.52 -8.92
N LEU A 35 -3.68 -27.29 -10.18
CA LEU A 35 -2.31 -26.91 -10.51
C LEU A 35 -1.96 -25.57 -9.86
N MET A 36 -0.86 -25.53 -9.11
CA MET A 36 -0.28 -24.32 -8.52
C MET A 36 1.18 -24.15 -8.93
N VAL A 37 1.71 -22.94 -8.82
CA VAL A 37 3.13 -22.67 -9.13
C VAL A 37 3.86 -22.32 -7.85
N VAL A 38 4.80 -23.18 -7.46
CA VAL A 38 5.55 -23.05 -6.22
C VAL A 38 6.99 -22.61 -6.53
N PRO A 39 7.49 -21.52 -5.92
CA PRO A 39 8.87 -21.10 -6.08
C PRO A 39 9.87 -22.24 -5.82
N GLY A 40 10.83 -22.42 -6.72
CA GLY A 40 11.82 -23.51 -6.64
C GLY A 40 11.35 -24.87 -7.19
N TRP A 41 10.05 -25.15 -7.22
CA TRP A 41 9.49 -26.40 -7.75
C TRP A 41 8.81 -26.26 -9.12
N GLY A 42 8.34 -25.05 -9.46
CA GLY A 42 7.56 -24.80 -10.66
C GLY A 42 6.11 -25.28 -10.52
N PRO A 43 5.47 -25.74 -11.62
CA PRO A 43 4.10 -26.25 -11.56
C PRO A 43 4.01 -27.56 -10.76
N VAL A 44 3.15 -27.57 -9.74
CA VAL A 44 2.96 -28.68 -8.80
C VAL A 44 1.47 -28.96 -8.60
N VAL A 45 1.13 -30.24 -8.44
CA VAL A 45 -0.17 -30.70 -7.93
C VAL A 45 0.09 -31.60 -6.73
N LEU A 46 -0.62 -31.38 -5.64
CA LEU A 46 -0.65 -32.29 -4.49
C LEU A 46 -1.85 -33.23 -4.63
N ASP A 47 -1.62 -34.53 -4.62
CA ASP A 47 -2.70 -35.50 -4.48
C ASP A 47 -3.16 -35.54 -3.01
N LEU A 48 -4.37 -35.04 -2.76
CA LEU A 48 -4.93 -34.98 -1.43
C LEU A 48 -5.41 -36.35 -0.93
N ALA A 49 -5.46 -37.38 -1.77
CA ALA A 49 -5.71 -38.73 -1.29
C ALA A 49 -4.50 -39.31 -0.53
N GLY A 50 -3.29 -38.85 -0.83
CA GLY A 50 -2.04 -39.29 -0.19
C GLY A 50 -1.42 -38.26 0.76
N ILE A 51 -2.14 -37.18 1.11
CA ILE A 51 -1.68 -36.25 2.14
C ILE A 51 -1.95 -36.82 3.54
N ASP A 52 -0.90 -36.91 4.35
CA ASP A 52 -1.03 -37.13 5.78
C ASP A 52 -1.32 -35.79 6.47
N ALA A 53 -2.60 -35.60 6.82
CA ALA A 53 -3.11 -34.50 7.62
C ALA A 53 -3.62 -34.99 8.99
N SER A 54 -3.09 -36.11 9.50
CA SER A 54 -3.59 -36.74 10.74
C SER A 54 -3.10 -36.06 12.02
N ALA A 55 -2.22 -35.07 11.91
CA ALA A 55 -1.76 -34.29 13.06
C ALA A 55 -2.96 -33.70 13.83
N GLU A 56 -2.94 -33.86 15.16
CA GLU A 56 -4.01 -33.34 16.03
C GLU A 56 -4.14 -31.82 15.89
N GLN A 57 -3.02 -31.15 15.65
CA GLN A 57 -2.91 -29.71 15.49
C GLN A 57 -1.98 -29.39 14.32
N VAL A 58 -2.45 -28.55 13.40
CA VAL A 58 -1.62 -27.89 12.38
C VAL A 58 -1.36 -26.44 12.78
N GLY A 59 -0.12 -26.00 12.65
CA GLY A 59 0.26 -24.60 12.87
C GLY A 59 -0.31 -23.71 11.77
N ILE A 60 -0.89 -22.58 12.17
CA ILE A 60 -1.28 -21.50 11.26
C ILE A 60 -0.24 -20.39 11.36
N LEU A 61 0.47 -20.12 10.28
CA LEU A 61 1.59 -19.18 10.26
C LEU A 61 1.28 -17.95 9.40
N ALA A 62 2.07 -16.89 9.55
CA ALA A 62 2.14 -15.78 8.60
C ALA A 62 3.34 -15.98 7.69
N ASP A 63 3.14 -15.90 6.37
CA ASP A 63 4.21 -15.89 5.36
C ASP A 63 5.25 -17.02 5.48
N HIS A 64 4.82 -18.24 5.87
CA HIS A 64 5.67 -19.41 6.09
C HIS A 64 6.77 -19.23 7.17
N ASP A 65 6.65 -18.22 8.04
CA ASP A 65 7.57 -18.02 9.14
C ASP A 65 7.30 -19.02 10.28
N ALA A 66 8.09 -20.09 10.32
CA ALA A 66 8.02 -21.14 11.33
C ALA A 66 8.66 -20.74 12.68
N THR A 67 9.14 -19.50 12.84
CA THR A 67 9.58 -19.00 14.15
C THR A 67 8.38 -18.68 15.04
N LEU A 68 8.60 -18.53 16.35
CA LEU A 68 7.55 -18.16 17.30
C LEU A 68 6.85 -16.84 16.95
N LYS A 69 7.51 -15.95 16.20
CA LYS A 69 6.95 -14.65 15.78
C LYS A 69 5.91 -14.80 14.67
N GLY A 70 6.10 -15.77 13.78
CA GLY A 70 5.22 -16.03 12.65
C GLY A 70 3.97 -16.83 13.00
N ILE A 71 3.87 -17.37 14.22
CA ILE A 71 2.69 -18.14 14.66
C ILE A 71 1.49 -17.20 14.75
N VAL A 72 0.46 -17.46 13.95
CA VAL A 72 -0.83 -16.76 13.99
C VAL A 72 -1.85 -17.53 14.84
N GLY A 73 -1.78 -18.86 14.81
CA GLY A 73 -2.71 -19.70 15.55
C GLY A 73 -2.52 -21.17 15.21
N HIS A 74 -3.60 -21.92 15.36
CA HIS A 74 -3.59 -23.35 15.08
C HIS A 74 -4.97 -23.84 14.67
N GLY A 75 -5.02 -24.99 14.00
CA GLY A 75 -6.28 -25.58 13.60
C GLY A 75 -6.17 -27.07 13.31
N LYS A 76 -7.26 -27.62 12.79
CA LYS A 76 -7.34 -28.98 12.30
C LYS A 76 -7.55 -28.95 10.79
N ALA A 77 -6.72 -29.69 10.07
CA ALA A 77 -6.83 -29.84 8.63
C ALA A 77 -7.73 -31.02 8.28
N GLY A 78 -8.40 -30.94 7.14
CA GLY A 78 -9.22 -32.01 6.61
C GLY A 78 -9.39 -31.87 5.09
N VAL A 79 -9.50 -33.01 4.40
CA VAL A 79 -9.76 -33.04 2.97
C VAL A 79 -11.25 -33.24 2.73
N ILE A 80 -11.88 -32.30 2.02
CA ILE A 80 -13.31 -32.34 1.68
C ILE A 80 -13.44 -31.94 0.20
N ASP A 81 -14.13 -32.76 -0.59
CA ASP A 81 -14.40 -32.52 -2.03
C ASP A 81 -13.16 -32.14 -2.86
N GLY A 82 -12.04 -32.82 -2.63
CA GLY A 82 -10.79 -32.57 -3.34
C GLY A 82 -10.11 -31.24 -2.97
N LYS A 83 -10.45 -30.67 -1.82
CA LYS A 83 -9.81 -29.46 -1.27
C LYS A 83 -9.26 -29.73 0.13
N LEU A 84 -8.15 -29.08 0.46
CA LEU A 84 -7.63 -29.06 1.82
C LEU A 84 -8.23 -27.87 2.56
N LEU A 85 -9.00 -28.15 3.60
CA LEU A 85 -9.63 -27.17 4.47
C LEU A 85 -8.94 -27.17 5.83
N VAL A 86 -8.88 -26.00 6.47
CA VAL A 86 -8.42 -25.87 7.85
C VAL A 86 -9.45 -25.08 8.64
N GLN A 87 -9.85 -25.60 9.79
CA GLN A 87 -10.66 -24.88 10.76
C GLN A 87 -9.87 -24.76 12.06
N GLY A 88 -9.81 -23.55 12.60
CA GLY A 88 -8.94 -23.28 13.73
C GLY A 88 -9.25 -22.00 14.45
N THR A 89 -8.28 -21.58 15.24
CA THR A 89 -8.34 -20.46 16.15
C THR A 89 -7.08 -19.62 15.99
N ILE A 90 -7.25 -18.31 15.90
CA ILE A 90 -6.15 -17.35 15.94
C ILE A 90 -5.77 -17.13 17.39
N THR A 91 -4.48 -17.21 17.71
CA THR A 91 -3.95 -16.87 19.02
C THR A 91 -3.42 -15.43 18.95
N PRO A 92 -4.15 -14.42 19.44
CA PRO A 92 -3.76 -13.02 19.33
C PRO A 92 -2.70 -12.65 20.38
N SER A 93 -1.61 -13.42 20.44
CA SER A 93 -0.49 -13.21 21.35
C SER A 93 0.79 -12.79 20.61
N THR A 94 0.80 -12.87 19.28
CA THR A 94 1.92 -12.50 18.43
C THR A 94 1.58 -11.27 17.61
N GLU A 95 2.60 -10.48 17.29
CA GLU A 95 2.45 -9.31 16.41
C GLU A 95 1.89 -9.71 15.03
N ALA A 96 2.30 -10.86 14.50
CA ALA A 96 1.77 -11.41 13.25
C ALA A 96 0.26 -11.69 13.33
N ALA A 97 -0.23 -12.29 14.42
CA ALA A 97 -1.65 -12.54 14.62
C ALA A 97 -2.45 -11.23 14.69
N HIS A 98 -1.91 -10.19 15.36
CA HIS A 98 -2.54 -8.88 15.42
C HIS A 98 -2.64 -8.24 14.03
N GLN A 99 -1.55 -8.21 13.27
CA GLN A 99 -1.53 -7.64 11.91
C GLN A 99 -2.50 -8.36 10.97
N VAL A 100 -2.55 -9.69 11.01
CA VAL A 100 -3.50 -10.48 10.21
C VAL A 100 -4.95 -10.12 10.55
N VAL A 101 -5.29 -10.03 11.83
CA VAL A 101 -6.65 -9.67 12.26
C VAL A 101 -7.01 -8.24 11.86
N GLU A 102 -6.07 -7.29 11.99
CA GLU A 102 -6.28 -5.89 11.61
C GLU A 102 -6.49 -5.72 10.11
N LEU A 103 -5.64 -6.34 9.29
CA LEU A 103 -5.76 -6.32 7.83
C LEU A 103 -7.06 -6.99 7.37
N ALA A 104 -7.42 -8.13 7.97
CA ALA A 104 -8.69 -8.79 7.66
C ALA A 104 -9.89 -7.91 8.03
N ARG A 105 -9.85 -7.20 9.17
CA ARG A 105 -10.88 -6.24 9.58
C ARG A 105 -10.96 -5.03 8.65
N ALA A 106 -9.83 -4.59 8.10
CA ALA A 106 -9.78 -3.56 7.07
C ALA A 106 -10.30 -4.05 5.70
N GLY A 107 -10.69 -5.32 5.58
CA GLY A 107 -11.25 -5.91 4.36
C GLY A 107 -10.22 -6.51 3.42
N PHE A 108 -8.97 -6.68 3.87
CA PHE A 108 -7.96 -7.38 3.08
C PHE A 108 -8.34 -8.87 2.93
N LYS A 109 -8.32 -9.35 1.69
CA LYS A 109 -8.69 -10.73 1.37
C LYS A 109 -7.42 -11.58 1.27
N PHE A 110 -7.09 -12.24 2.37
CA PHE A 110 -5.95 -13.15 2.42
C PHE A 110 -6.19 -14.43 1.61
N GLN A 111 -5.09 -14.95 1.09
CA GLN A 111 -4.97 -16.28 0.53
C GLN A 111 -4.31 -17.21 1.54
N ALA A 112 -4.33 -18.51 1.24
CA ALA A 112 -3.68 -19.51 2.05
C ALA A 112 -2.63 -20.25 1.22
N SER A 113 -1.61 -20.76 1.90
CA SER A 113 -0.56 -21.56 1.31
C SER A 113 -0.27 -22.76 2.20
N VAL A 114 0.07 -23.88 1.58
CA VAL A 114 0.28 -25.15 2.30
C VAL A 114 1.77 -25.50 2.33
N GLY A 115 2.28 -25.77 3.53
CA GLY A 115 3.61 -26.32 3.74
C GLY A 115 3.53 -27.83 3.90
N VAL A 116 4.06 -28.57 2.93
CA VAL A 116 4.13 -30.04 2.98
C VAL A 116 5.56 -30.54 2.85
N THR A 117 5.82 -31.74 3.36
CA THR A 117 7.03 -32.51 3.05
C THR A 117 6.65 -33.65 2.10
N PRO A 118 6.99 -33.57 0.80
CA PRO A 118 6.75 -34.66 -0.16
C PRO A 118 7.53 -35.92 0.23
N SER A 119 6.88 -37.08 0.14
CA SER A 119 7.51 -38.39 0.34
C SER A 119 7.51 -39.24 -0.94
N ASP A 120 6.50 -39.08 -1.80
CA ASP A 120 6.44 -39.68 -3.13
C ASP A 120 5.94 -38.66 -4.15
N TYR A 121 6.66 -38.51 -5.25
CA TYR A 121 6.30 -37.59 -6.32
C TYR A 121 6.88 -38.06 -7.66
N GLU A 122 6.16 -37.75 -8.73
CA GLU A 122 6.57 -38.07 -10.08
C GLU A 122 6.41 -36.87 -11.01
N ARG A 123 7.06 -36.97 -12.17
CA ARG A 123 6.98 -35.93 -13.19
C ARG A 123 5.96 -36.29 -14.26
N VAL A 124 4.94 -35.45 -14.43
CA VAL A 124 3.97 -35.55 -15.52
C VAL A 124 4.51 -34.79 -16.72
N ARG A 125 4.59 -35.45 -17.88
CA ARG A 125 5.17 -34.86 -19.08
C ARG A 125 4.26 -33.80 -19.69
N PRO A 126 4.82 -32.84 -20.46
CA PRO A 126 4.01 -31.88 -21.19
C PRO A 126 2.93 -32.54 -22.05
N GLY A 127 1.71 -32.01 -22.02
CA GLY A 127 0.59 -32.53 -22.82
C GLY A 127 -0.16 -33.73 -22.23
N ASP A 128 0.44 -34.46 -21.27
CA ASP A 128 -0.24 -35.55 -20.55
C ASP A 128 -1.38 -34.99 -19.67
N GLN A 129 -2.35 -35.85 -19.34
CA GLN A 129 -3.48 -35.51 -18.46
C GLN A 129 -3.53 -36.50 -17.30
N VAL A 130 -3.83 -36.00 -16.11
CA VAL A 130 -3.98 -36.81 -14.89
C VAL A 130 -5.31 -36.51 -14.22
N GLN A 131 -6.00 -37.54 -13.74
CA GLN A 131 -7.15 -37.38 -12.86
C GLN A 131 -6.69 -37.42 -11.41
N VAL A 132 -6.91 -36.34 -10.67
CA VAL A 132 -6.47 -36.18 -9.28
C VAL A 132 -7.39 -35.17 -8.58
N ASN A 133 -7.65 -35.35 -7.28
CA ASN A 133 -8.53 -34.48 -6.48
C ASN A 133 -9.95 -34.27 -7.09
N GLY A 134 -10.48 -35.28 -7.79
CA GLY A 134 -11.77 -35.19 -8.49
C GLY A 134 -11.77 -34.29 -9.74
N ARG A 135 -10.59 -33.97 -10.29
CA ARG A 135 -10.41 -33.10 -11.46
C ARG A 135 -9.51 -33.75 -12.50
N THR A 136 -9.69 -33.39 -13.77
CA THR A 136 -8.72 -33.70 -14.83
C THR A 136 -7.80 -32.51 -15.02
N ILE A 137 -6.50 -32.71 -14.78
CA ILE A 137 -5.48 -31.68 -14.91
C ILE A 137 -4.63 -31.97 -16.14
N LYS A 138 -4.61 -31.03 -17.08
CA LYS A 138 -3.75 -31.08 -18.27
C LYS A 138 -2.41 -30.44 -17.97
N ALA A 139 -1.33 -31.14 -18.30
CA ALA A 139 0.02 -30.68 -18.08
C ALA A 139 0.37 -29.49 -19.00
N PRO A 140 0.94 -28.39 -18.46
CA PRO A 140 1.38 -27.26 -19.27
C PRO A 140 2.58 -27.64 -20.15
N ALA A 141 3.08 -26.72 -20.98
CA ALA A 141 4.22 -26.98 -21.88
C ALA A 141 5.51 -27.38 -21.14
N SER A 142 5.67 -26.92 -19.90
CA SER A 142 6.74 -27.37 -19.01
C SER A 142 6.47 -28.75 -18.40
N GLY A 143 5.23 -29.24 -18.41
CA GLY A 143 4.71 -30.29 -17.55
C GLY A 143 4.63 -29.84 -16.07
N PHE A 144 4.30 -30.76 -15.16
CA PHE A 144 4.22 -30.48 -13.72
C PHE A 144 4.68 -31.67 -12.86
N THR A 145 4.98 -31.40 -11.59
CA THR A 145 5.27 -32.42 -10.59
C THR A 145 3.99 -32.82 -9.85
N LEU A 146 3.66 -34.10 -9.88
CA LEU A 146 2.55 -34.67 -9.12
C LEU A 146 3.11 -35.27 -7.82
N VAL A 147 2.77 -34.69 -6.68
CA VAL A 147 3.12 -35.24 -5.37
C VAL A 147 2.02 -36.20 -4.96
N LYS A 148 2.33 -37.50 -4.97
CA LYS A 148 1.37 -38.58 -4.66
C LYS A 148 1.22 -38.81 -3.16
N ALA A 149 2.28 -38.60 -2.39
CA ALA A 149 2.25 -38.69 -0.94
C ALA A 149 3.06 -37.55 -0.30
N SER A 150 2.51 -36.97 0.78
CA SER A 150 3.18 -35.90 1.52
C SER A 150 2.66 -35.80 2.94
N VAL A 151 3.45 -35.21 3.85
CA VAL A 151 3.02 -34.90 5.22
C VAL A 151 2.75 -33.41 5.34
N LEU A 152 1.56 -33.03 5.81
CA LEU A 152 1.23 -31.64 6.12
C LEU A 152 2.05 -31.15 7.32
N LYS A 153 2.74 -30.02 7.16
CA LYS A 153 3.55 -29.41 8.22
C LYS A 153 2.90 -28.16 8.78
N GLU A 154 2.40 -27.30 7.91
CA GLU A 154 1.78 -26.03 8.29
C GLU A 154 0.82 -25.54 7.21
N VAL A 155 -0.03 -24.58 7.59
CA VAL A 155 -0.77 -23.76 6.63
C VAL A 155 -0.56 -22.30 6.96
N SER A 156 -0.15 -21.52 5.97
CA SER A 156 0.18 -20.11 6.14
C SER A 156 -0.90 -19.21 5.57
N ILE A 157 -1.19 -18.13 6.28
CA ILE A 157 -1.93 -16.97 5.79
C ILE A 157 -0.94 -16.10 5.03
N VAL A 158 -1.23 -15.83 3.76
CA VAL A 158 -0.34 -15.10 2.85
C VAL A 158 -1.11 -14.05 2.08
N ALA A 159 -0.44 -12.98 1.69
CA ALA A 159 -1.02 -11.97 0.79
C ALA A 159 -1.28 -12.55 -0.61
N ILE A 160 -0.37 -13.41 -1.09
CA ILE A 160 -0.42 -14.05 -2.41
C ILE A 160 0.01 -15.52 -2.24
N GLY A 161 -0.91 -16.45 -2.48
CA GLY A 161 -0.67 -17.89 -2.44
C GLY A 161 -0.27 -18.46 -3.80
N ALA A 162 0.40 -19.61 -3.77
CA ALA A 162 0.73 -20.37 -4.97
C ALA A 162 -0.54 -20.87 -5.71
N ASP A 163 -1.61 -21.14 -4.96
CA ASP A 163 -2.95 -21.41 -5.48
C ASP A 163 -3.84 -20.17 -5.30
N ALA A 164 -4.12 -19.50 -6.42
CA ALA A 164 -4.86 -18.23 -6.46
C ALA A 164 -6.33 -18.34 -6.04
N ASN A 165 -6.88 -19.56 -5.90
CA ASN A 165 -8.28 -19.79 -5.54
C ASN A 165 -8.47 -20.15 -4.06
N THR A 166 -7.40 -20.05 -3.26
CA THR A 166 -7.45 -20.21 -1.80
C THR A 166 -8.12 -19.02 -1.13
N SER A 167 -8.58 -19.20 0.10
CA SER A 167 -9.28 -18.15 0.84
C SER A 167 -9.12 -18.34 2.34
N VAL A 168 -9.04 -17.23 3.07
CA VAL A 168 -9.03 -17.20 4.53
C VAL A 168 -10.21 -16.37 5.03
N ALA A 169 -10.99 -16.95 5.95
CA ALA A 169 -12.12 -16.30 6.61
C ALA A 169 -11.87 -16.25 8.12
N ILE A 170 -11.82 -15.04 8.68
CA ILE A 170 -11.57 -14.80 10.11
C ILE A 170 -12.82 -14.19 10.72
N ALA A 171 -13.44 -14.90 11.67
CA ALA A 171 -14.59 -14.37 12.39
C ALA A 171 -14.10 -13.45 13.52
N ALA A 172 -14.35 -12.15 13.37
CA ALA A 172 -14.13 -11.20 14.45
C ALA A 172 -15.23 -11.39 15.50
N ASN A 173 -14.85 -11.68 16.76
CA ASN A 173 -15.80 -11.68 17.86
C ASN A 173 -16.29 -10.25 18.09
N ALA A 174 -17.46 -9.92 17.55
CA ALA A 174 -18.28 -8.84 18.05
C ALA A 174 -18.76 -9.25 19.44
N LYS A 175 -18.58 -8.37 20.42
CA LYS A 175 -18.97 -8.58 21.82
C LYS A 175 -20.51 -8.54 21.91
N GLU A 176 -21.17 -9.67 21.70
CA GLU A 176 -22.60 -9.85 21.99
C GLU A 176 -22.80 -10.82 23.16
N LYS A 177 -23.85 -10.53 23.95
CA LYS A 177 -24.12 -11.03 25.29
C LYS A 177 -24.26 -12.56 25.39
N SER A 178 -23.73 -13.08 26.49
CA SER A 178 -23.84 -14.42 27.06
C SER A 178 -25.25 -15.04 27.00
N MET A 179 -25.34 -16.31 26.57
CA MET A 179 -26.21 -17.32 27.18
C MET A 179 -25.54 -18.71 27.06
N SER A 180 -25.52 -19.43 28.18
CA SER A 180 -24.90 -20.73 28.42
C SER A 180 -25.66 -21.88 27.77
N SER A 181 -24.91 -22.83 27.19
CA SER A 181 -25.44 -24.13 26.76
C SER A 181 -25.36 -25.13 27.92
N GLU A 182 -26.52 -25.58 28.40
CA GLU A 182 -26.64 -26.82 29.18
C GLU A 182 -27.45 -27.85 28.37
N ASN A 183 -26.98 -29.10 28.39
CA ASN A 183 -27.67 -30.26 27.82
C ASN A 183 -29.06 -30.40 28.42
N ASN A 184 -30.12 -30.22 27.62
CA ASN A 184 -31.49 -30.48 28.05
C ASN A 184 -32.22 -31.39 27.07
N THR A 185 -32.66 -32.54 27.54
CA THR A 185 -33.60 -33.40 26.85
C THR A 185 -34.96 -32.69 26.85
N PHE A 186 -35.34 -32.10 25.72
CA PHE A 186 -36.56 -31.29 25.59
C PHE A 186 -37.83 -32.13 25.83
N THR A 187 -38.71 -31.69 26.72
CA THR A 187 -40.02 -32.31 26.95
C THR A 187 -41.03 -31.89 25.87
N ALA A 188 -42.05 -32.71 25.62
CA ALA A 188 -43.07 -32.43 24.59
C ALA A 188 -43.87 -31.13 24.83
N GLU A 189 -43.83 -30.57 26.04
CA GLU A 189 -44.44 -29.27 26.37
C GLU A 189 -43.52 -28.10 26.01
N GLN A 190 -42.20 -28.25 26.17
CA GLN A 190 -41.22 -27.25 25.75
C GLN A 190 -41.19 -27.08 24.23
N VAL A 191 -41.26 -28.18 23.48
CA VAL A 191 -41.34 -28.14 22.00
C VAL A 191 -42.58 -27.39 21.50
N ARG A 192 -43.71 -27.48 22.21
CA ARG A 192 -44.94 -26.74 21.85
C ARG A 192 -44.84 -25.26 22.20
N ALA A 193 -44.23 -24.93 23.34
CA ALA A 193 -44.00 -23.53 23.73
C ALA A 193 -43.01 -22.83 22.78
N ASP A 194 -41.94 -23.52 22.39
CA ASP A 194 -40.93 -23.02 21.45
C ASP A 194 -41.52 -22.83 20.04
N ALA A 195 -42.37 -23.74 19.59
CA ALA A 195 -43.06 -23.61 18.30
C ALA A 195 -44.03 -22.40 18.26
N LEU A 196 -44.72 -22.10 19.36
CA LEU A 196 -45.57 -20.92 19.48
C LEU A 196 -44.74 -19.63 19.52
N ALA A 197 -43.65 -19.63 20.27
CA ALA A 197 -42.72 -18.49 20.32
C ALA A 197 -42.11 -18.19 18.94
N GLU A 198 -41.72 -19.24 18.22
CA GLU A 198 -41.16 -19.14 16.87
C GLU A 198 -42.19 -18.65 15.85
N THR A 199 -43.44 -19.13 15.95
CA THR A 199 -44.54 -18.64 15.12
C THR A 199 -44.81 -17.15 15.35
N ASN A 200 -44.78 -16.70 16.61
CA ASN A 200 -44.95 -15.29 16.96
C ASN A 200 -43.79 -14.42 16.44
N ARG A 201 -42.55 -14.92 16.50
CA ARG A 201 -41.36 -14.24 15.95
C ARG A 201 -41.47 -14.05 14.44
N ILE A 202 -41.80 -15.10 13.71
CA ILE A 202 -41.95 -15.05 12.24
C ILE A 202 -43.08 -14.08 11.85
N SER A 203 -44.19 -14.08 12.59
CA SER A 203 -45.29 -13.14 12.38
C SER A 203 -44.86 -11.67 12.59
N ALA A 204 -44.06 -11.39 13.61
CA ALA A 204 -43.52 -10.06 13.87
C ALA A 204 -42.55 -9.59 12.77
N ILE A 205 -41.65 -10.46 12.29
CA ILE A 205 -40.73 -10.16 11.19
C ILE A 205 -41.48 -9.86 9.89
N ARG A 206 -42.51 -10.65 9.58
CA ARG A 206 -43.39 -10.42 8.42
C ARG A 206 -44.08 -9.06 8.48
N LYS A 207 -44.58 -8.70 9.66
CA LYS A 207 -45.20 -7.40 9.90
C LYS A 207 -44.21 -6.25 9.72
N ALA A 208 -42.97 -6.41 10.18
CA ALA A 208 -41.90 -5.42 10.02
C ALA A 208 -41.49 -5.22 8.55
N CYS A 209 -41.45 -6.31 7.76
CA CYS A 209 -41.07 -6.25 6.35
C CYS A 209 -42.19 -5.73 5.43
N GLY A 210 -43.45 -5.82 5.87
CA GLY A 210 -44.61 -5.19 5.22
C GLY A 210 -44.80 -5.56 3.74
N GLY A 211 -44.29 -6.72 3.31
CA GLY A 211 -44.33 -7.21 1.92
C GLY A 211 -43.41 -6.49 0.93
N ARG A 212 -42.60 -5.52 1.37
CA ARG A 212 -41.73 -4.70 0.49
C ARG A 212 -40.26 -5.13 0.48
N PHE A 213 -39.83 -5.89 1.51
CA PHE A 213 -38.43 -6.28 1.71
C PHE A 213 -38.31 -7.81 1.81
N GLY A 214 -38.72 -8.53 0.76
CA GLY A 214 -38.76 -10.00 0.75
C GLY A 214 -37.41 -10.68 1.03
N ASP A 215 -36.31 -10.10 0.56
CA ASP A 215 -34.96 -10.63 0.82
C ASP A 215 -34.53 -10.49 2.28
N ILE A 216 -34.91 -9.37 2.92
CA ILE A 216 -34.64 -9.13 4.34
C ILE A 216 -35.51 -10.05 5.20
N GLU A 217 -36.78 -10.27 4.81
CA GLU A 217 -37.68 -11.20 5.47
C GLU A 217 -37.13 -12.64 5.44
N ALA A 218 -36.75 -13.13 4.25
CA ALA A 218 -36.22 -14.48 4.07
C ALA A 218 -34.94 -14.68 4.90
N ARG A 219 -34.04 -13.69 4.91
CA ARG A 219 -32.82 -13.71 5.71
C ARG A 219 -33.10 -13.65 7.21
N ALA A 220 -34.01 -12.79 7.65
CA ALA A 220 -34.39 -12.67 9.06
C ALA A 220 -35.04 -13.95 9.62
N ILE A 221 -35.80 -14.67 8.79
CA ILE A 221 -36.37 -15.97 9.16
C ILE A 221 -35.27 -17.04 9.21
N ALA A 222 -34.44 -17.15 8.16
CA ALA A 222 -33.40 -18.18 8.05
C ALA A 222 -32.29 -18.05 9.11
N GLU A 223 -31.88 -16.82 9.43
CA GLU A 223 -30.82 -16.53 10.40
C GLU A 223 -31.34 -16.34 11.84
N GLY A 224 -32.65 -16.52 12.09
CA GLY A 224 -33.20 -16.47 13.45
C GLY A 224 -33.21 -15.08 14.08
N TRP A 225 -33.34 -14.00 13.30
CA TRP A 225 -33.30 -12.62 13.82
C TRP A 225 -34.46 -12.31 14.79
N ASP A 226 -34.25 -11.39 15.72
CA ASP A 226 -35.35 -10.82 16.50
C ASP A 226 -36.13 -9.77 15.67
N ALA A 227 -37.35 -9.43 16.12
CA ALA A 227 -38.19 -8.47 15.43
C ALA A 227 -37.54 -7.08 15.31
N SER A 228 -36.82 -6.65 16.36
CA SER A 228 -36.13 -5.36 16.43
C SER A 228 -35.01 -5.21 15.41
N ARG A 229 -34.20 -6.26 15.21
CA ARG A 229 -33.11 -6.29 14.22
C ARG A 229 -33.67 -6.31 12.80
N ALA A 230 -34.74 -7.05 12.56
CA ALA A 230 -35.43 -7.03 11.27
C ALA A 230 -35.97 -5.62 10.94
N GLU A 231 -36.60 -4.94 11.89
CA GLU A 231 -37.07 -3.55 11.73
C GLU A 231 -35.92 -2.56 11.44
N LEU A 232 -34.80 -2.68 12.15
CA LEU A 232 -33.61 -1.85 11.94
C LEU A 232 -33.01 -1.99 10.54
N GLU A 233 -32.97 -3.22 10.02
CA GLU A 233 -32.41 -3.49 8.70
C GLU A 233 -33.34 -3.03 7.58
N VAL A 234 -34.65 -3.20 7.75
CA VAL A 234 -35.67 -2.58 6.89
C VAL A 234 -35.52 -1.06 6.89
N LEU A 235 -35.32 -0.44 8.06
CA LEU A 235 -35.08 1.00 8.18
C LEU A 235 -33.81 1.44 7.45
N ARG A 236 -32.71 0.69 7.54
CA ARG A 236 -31.47 0.99 6.80
C ARG A 236 -31.64 0.86 5.29
N ALA A 237 -32.31 -0.19 4.84
CA ALA A 237 -32.60 -0.41 3.43
C ALA A 237 -33.53 0.65 2.84
N SER A 238 -34.41 1.22 3.66
CA SER A 238 -35.32 2.29 3.25
C SER A 238 -34.69 3.70 3.22
N ARG A 239 -33.44 3.88 3.68
CA ARG A 239 -32.76 5.18 3.65
C ARG A 239 -32.29 5.53 2.23
N PRO A 240 -32.48 6.78 1.76
CA PRO A 240 -31.89 7.25 0.51
C PRO A 240 -30.36 7.20 0.60
N SER A 241 -29.73 6.39 -0.25
CA SER A 241 -28.27 6.33 -0.35
C SER A 241 -27.77 7.57 -1.11
N VAL A 242 -27.17 8.51 -0.40
CA VAL A 242 -26.38 9.59 -1.03
C VAL A 242 -24.98 9.05 -1.21
N SER A 243 -24.56 8.83 -2.45
CA SER A 243 -23.19 8.37 -2.76
C SER A 243 -22.18 9.40 -2.27
N ALA A 244 -21.43 9.05 -1.22
CA ALA A 244 -20.28 9.83 -0.78
C ALA A 244 -19.17 9.70 -1.84
N ILE A 245 -18.92 10.78 -2.57
CA ILE A 245 -17.78 10.91 -3.49
C ILE A 245 -16.51 10.81 -2.66
N HIS A 246 -15.90 9.62 -2.61
CA HIS A 246 -14.55 9.45 -2.11
C HIS A 246 -13.61 9.88 -3.22
N GLY A 247 -13.14 11.13 -3.17
CA GLY A 247 -12.02 11.57 -3.99
C GLY A 247 -10.84 10.66 -3.72
N ARG A 248 -10.39 9.94 -4.74
CA ARG A 248 -9.16 9.15 -4.69
C ARG A 248 -8.02 10.17 -4.52
N HIS A 249 -7.49 10.32 -3.31
CA HIS A 249 -6.26 11.06 -3.11
C HIS A 249 -5.15 10.28 -3.82
N GLU A 250 -4.75 10.71 -5.01
CA GLU A 250 -3.52 10.23 -5.61
C GLU A 250 -2.38 10.56 -4.65
N SER A 251 -1.53 9.56 -4.38
CA SER A 251 -0.38 9.73 -3.50
C SER A 251 0.46 10.91 -3.99
N ALA A 252 0.81 11.81 -3.07
CA ALA A 252 1.66 12.95 -3.37
C ALA A 252 2.86 12.48 -4.20
N THR A 253 3.06 13.08 -5.37
CA THR A 253 4.20 12.78 -6.22
C THR A 253 5.24 13.87 -6.02
N ARG A 254 6.50 13.63 -6.39
CA ARG A 254 7.55 14.67 -6.29
C ARG A 254 7.20 15.96 -7.04
N SER A 255 6.53 15.86 -8.19
CA SER A 255 6.03 17.00 -8.95
C SER A 255 4.99 17.82 -8.17
N VAL A 256 4.15 17.15 -7.37
CA VAL A 256 3.18 17.79 -6.47
C VAL A 256 3.90 18.52 -5.35
N LEU A 257 4.95 17.93 -4.77
CA LEU A 257 5.77 18.60 -3.77
C LEU A 257 6.48 19.84 -4.33
N GLU A 258 7.02 19.74 -5.55
CA GLU A 258 7.61 20.89 -6.25
C GLU A 258 6.59 22.00 -6.50
N ALA A 259 5.40 21.66 -6.98
CA ALA A 259 4.32 22.62 -7.17
C ALA A 259 3.87 23.25 -5.84
N ALA A 260 3.86 22.48 -4.75
CA ALA A 260 3.53 23.00 -3.42
C ALA A 260 4.59 23.98 -2.89
N ILE A 261 5.88 23.74 -3.17
CA ILE A 261 6.96 24.69 -2.85
C ILE A 261 6.79 25.98 -3.66
N LEU A 262 6.50 25.89 -4.96
CA LEU A 262 6.25 27.07 -5.80
C LEU A 262 5.02 27.86 -5.34
N ALA A 263 3.97 27.16 -4.89
CA ALA A 263 2.78 27.78 -4.31
C ALA A 263 3.11 28.51 -2.98
N HIS A 264 3.89 27.87 -2.10
CA HIS A 264 4.37 28.47 -0.85
C HIS A 264 5.18 29.74 -1.09
N MET A 265 5.96 29.80 -2.17
CA MET A 265 6.71 30.99 -2.59
C MET A 265 5.85 32.07 -3.29
N GLY A 266 4.54 31.89 -3.41
CA GLY A 266 3.64 32.81 -4.12
C GLY A 266 3.87 32.84 -5.64
N ARG A 267 4.38 31.74 -6.21
CA ARG A 267 4.70 31.57 -7.64
C ARG A 267 3.90 30.43 -8.26
N GLU A 268 2.60 30.33 -7.94
CA GLU A 268 1.71 29.28 -8.45
C GLU A 268 1.63 29.21 -9.97
N PHE A 269 1.70 30.35 -10.65
CA PHE A 269 1.72 30.41 -12.12
C PHE A 269 2.87 29.60 -12.73
N LEU A 270 4.04 29.55 -12.08
CA LEU A 270 5.16 28.72 -12.53
C LEU A 270 4.85 27.24 -12.42
N ALA A 271 4.11 26.83 -11.40
CA ALA A 271 3.68 25.44 -11.24
C ALA A 271 2.72 25.05 -12.37
N GLU A 272 1.73 25.89 -12.68
CA GLU A 272 0.80 25.63 -13.78
C GLU A 272 1.51 25.59 -15.15
N LYS A 273 2.42 26.53 -15.39
CA LYS A 273 3.17 26.64 -16.65
C LYS A 273 4.12 25.47 -16.89
N HIS A 274 4.83 25.01 -15.86
CA HIS A 274 5.90 24.01 -16.03
C HIS A 274 5.53 22.59 -15.59
N LEU A 275 4.56 22.43 -14.69
CA LEU A 275 4.15 21.13 -14.14
C LEU A 275 2.72 20.73 -14.54
N GLY A 276 1.92 21.69 -15.00
CA GLY A 276 0.54 21.48 -15.46
C GLY A 276 -0.52 21.74 -14.39
N VAL A 277 -1.75 21.97 -14.86
CA VAL A 277 -2.89 22.38 -14.03
C VAL A 277 -3.30 21.32 -13.01
N THR A 278 -3.20 20.04 -13.37
CA THR A 278 -3.56 18.92 -12.48
C THR A 278 -2.62 18.84 -11.28
N VAL A 279 -1.31 18.96 -11.51
CA VAL A 279 -0.29 18.94 -10.46
C VAL A 279 -0.40 20.17 -9.58
N ALA A 280 -0.67 21.34 -10.17
CA ALA A 280 -0.92 22.56 -9.41
C ALA A 280 -2.16 22.43 -8.50
N GLN A 281 -3.24 21.82 -8.99
CA GLN A 281 -4.43 21.55 -8.17
C GLN A 281 -4.10 20.57 -7.02
N GLN A 282 -3.39 19.48 -7.30
CA GLN A 282 -2.98 18.52 -6.28
C GLN A 282 -2.10 19.17 -5.21
N ALA A 283 -1.24 20.12 -5.59
CA ALA A 283 -0.42 20.88 -4.65
C ALA A 283 -1.26 21.78 -3.74
N ARG A 284 -2.32 22.40 -4.27
CA ARG A 284 -3.30 23.16 -3.45
C ARG A 284 -4.07 22.21 -2.51
N ASP A 285 -4.39 21.02 -2.98
CA ASP A 285 -5.11 20.01 -2.18
C ASP A 285 -4.26 19.47 -1.01
N LEU A 286 -2.92 19.54 -1.09
CA LEU A 286 -2.02 19.24 0.04
C LEU A 286 -2.18 20.22 1.20
N ARG A 287 -2.71 21.43 0.95
CA ARG A 287 -2.90 22.51 1.95
C ARG A 287 -1.66 22.75 2.83
N ALA A 288 -0.48 22.65 2.22
CA ALA A 288 0.77 22.91 2.92
C ALA A 288 0.93 24.43 3.11
N THR A 289 0.80 24.89 4.36
CA THR A 289 0.90 26.32 4.71
C THR A 289 2.27 26.71 5.26
N SER A 290 3.06 25.72 5.70
CA SER A 290 4.39 25.93 6.27
C SER A 290 5.42 25.01 5.60
N LEU A 291 6.71 25.38 5.66
CA LEU A 291 7.79 24.48 5.28
C LEU A 291 7.79 23.17 6.09
N VAL A 292 7.23 23.17 7.29
CA VAL A 292 7.08 21.95 8.10
C VAL A 292 6.04 21.01 7.49
N ASP A 293 4.97 21.54 6.93
CA ASP A 293 3.98 20.73 6.21
C ASP A 293 4.57 20.15 4.92
N LEU A 294 5.43 20.90 4.23
CA LEU A 294 6.20 20.40 3.09
C LEU A 294 7.21 19.32 3.50
N CYS A 295 7.85 19.43 4.68
CA CYS A 295 8.67 18.36 5.25
C CYS A 295 7.84 17.09 5.50
N ARG A 296 6.62 17.23 6.03
CA ARG A 296 5.69 16.11 6.23
C ARG A 296 5.31 15.45 4.92
N ALA A 297 4.93 16.25 3.93
CA ALA A 297 4.58 15.75 2.59
C ALA A 297 5.76 15.01 1.95
N ALA A 298 6.99 15.53 2.07
CA ALA A 298 8.19 14.87 1.57
C ALA A 298 8.43 13.50 2.22
N LEU A 299 8.24 13.37 3.54
CA LEU A 299 8.37 12.09 4.23
C LEU A 299 7.30 11.08 3.81
N GLN A 300 6.06 11.54 3.61
CA GLN A 300 4.96 10.71 3.11
C GLN A 300 5.23 10.17 1.71
N ILE A 301 5.80 10.99 0.82
CA ILE A 301 6.21 10.58 -0.54
C ILE A 301 7.22 9.43 -0.49
N GLU A 302 8.11 9.44 0.51
CA GLU A 302 9.13 8.41 0.68
C GLU A 302 8.67 7.21 1.50
N GLY A 303 7.40 7.16 1.90
CA GLY A 303 6.86 6.09 2.74
C GLY A 303 7.49 6.04 4.13
N ARG A 304 8.06 7.16 4.60
CA ARG A 304 8.62 7.28 5.95
C ARG A 304 7.59 7.87 6.88
N ASP A 305 7.56 7.35 8.11
CA ASP A 305 6.65 7.88 9.12
C ASP A 305 7.06 9.30 9.53
N ALA A 306 6.09 10.19 9.65
CA ALA A 306 6.32 11.55 10.07
C ALA A 306 6.52 11.54 11.58
N SER A 307 7.78 11.56 12.02
CA SER A 307 8.14 11.45 13.44
C SER A 307 7.31 12.40 14.32
N HIS A 308 6.92 11.93 15.50
CA HIS A 308 6.12 12.66 16.48
C HIS A 308 6.94 13.79 17.13
N GLY A 309 7.08 14.92 16.43
CA GLY A 309 7.75 16.13 16.89
C GLY A 309 8.28 16.99 15.73
N ARG A 310 8.06 18.31 15.79
CA ARG A 310 8.50 19.28 14.75
C ARG A 310 9.99 19.13 14.43
N GLU A 311 10.80 19.01 15.46
CA GLU A 311 12.25 18.85 15.39
C GLU A 311 12.71 17.58 14.69
N GLY A 312 12.10 16.46 15.07
CA GLY A 312 12.36 15.16 14.45
C GLY A 312 11.97 15.16 12.98
N MET A 313 10.84 15.80 12.65
CA MET A 313 10.29 15.83 11.30
C MET A 313 11.19 16.60 10.34
N ILE A 314 11.64 17.79 10.74
CA ILE A 314 12.56 18.60 9.92
C ILE A 314 13.89 17.87 9.73
N ARG A 315 14.45 17.28 10.79
CA ARG A 315 15.70 16.50 10.68
C ARG A 315 15.54 15.30 9.76
N ALA A 316 14.45 14.57 9.89
CA ALA A 316 14.15 13.42 9.04
C ALA A 316 14.00 13.86 7.58
N ALA A 317 13.20 14.89 7.30
CA ALA A 317 12.98 15.40 5.95
C ALA A 317 14.28 15.93 5.29
N LEU A 318 15.14 16.63 6.03
CA LEU A 318 16.45 17.07 5.52
C LEU A 318 17.44 15.93 5.28
N SER A 319 17.24 14.78 5.92
CA SER A 319 18.03 13.56 5.69
C SER A 319 17.53 12.76 4.49
N THR A 320 16.41 13.17 3.87
CA THR A 320 15.82 12.53 2.71
C THR A 320 16.15 13.25 1.41
N TYR A 321 15.78 12.65 0.26
CA TYR A 321 16.14 13.15 -1.06
C TYR A 321 15.00 13.91 -1.75
N SER A 322 13.75 13.69 -1.39
CA SER A 322 12.60 14.29 -2.07
C SER A 322 12.46 15.78 -1.84
N LEU A 323 12.66 16.25 -0.60
CA LEU A 323 12.61 17.67 -0.28
C LEU A 323 13.76 18.47 -0.94
N PRO A 324 15.05 18.07 -0.80
CA PRO A 324 16.14 18.80 -1.46
C PRO A 324 16.01 18.87 -2.99
N VAL A 325 15.57 17.77 -3.62
CA VAL A 325 15.41 17.73 -5.09
C VAL A 325 14.24 18.61 -5.55
N ALA A 326 13.11 18.59 -4.84
CA ALA A 326 11.97 19.44 -5.15
C ALA A 326 12.32 20.93 -4.97
N LEU A 327 13.01 21.28 -3.88
CA LEU A 327 13.47 22.64 -3.61
C LEU A 327 14.45 23.13 -4.68
N GLY A 328 15.41 22.29 -5.08
CA GLY A 328 16.36 22.62 -6.15
C GLY A 328 15.67 22.82 -7.51
N SER A 329 14.66 22.02 -7.82
CA SER A 329 13.90 22.13 -9.06
C SER A 329 13.03 23.41 -9.08
N ALA A 330 12.36 23.71 -7.97
CA ALA A 330 11.60 24.96 -7.81
C ALA A 330 12.51 26.19 -7.90
N ALA A 331 13.66 26.17 -7.23
CA ALA A 331 14.65 27.24 -7.28
C ALA A 331 15.15 27.47 -8.71
N ASN A 332 15.45 26.41 -9.47
CA ASN A 332 15.86 26.53 -10.87
C ASN A 332 14.78 27.20 -11.73
N LYS A 333 13.49 26.87 -11.53
CA LYS A 333 12.38 27.49 -12.27
C LYS A 333 12.25 28.98 -11.96
N VAL A 334 12.33 29.36 -10.69
CA VAL A 334 12.29 30.76 -10.25
C VAL A 334 13.50 31.55 -10.79
N LEU A 335 14.69 30.98 -10.71
CA LEU A 335 15.91 31.60 -11.24
C LEU A 335 15.85 31.76 -12.76
N MET A 336 15.29 30.77 -13.46
CA MET A 336 15.13 30.85 -14.91
C MET A 336 14.14 31.94 -15.30
N GLU A 337 13.03 32.09 -14.57
CA GLU A 337 12.09 33.19 -14.78
C GLU A 337 12.76 34.55 -14.58
N ALA A 338 13.45 34.74 -13.44
CA ALA A 338 14.19 35.96 -13.15
C ALA A 338 15.29 36.26 -14.21
N TYR A 339 15.95 35.22 -14.72
CA TYR A 339 16.92 35.36 -15.81
C TYR A 339 16.26 35.81 -17.11
N THR A 340 15.08 35.27 -17.45
CA THR A 340 14.34 35.69 -18.64
C THR A 340 13.76 37.10 -18.53
N GLU A 341 13.43 37.55 -17.32
CA GLU A 341 12.86 38.88 -17.07
C GLU A 341 13.89 39.99 -17.27
N SER A 342 15.18 39.71 -17.06
CA SER A 342 16.27 40.68 -17.24
C SER A 342 17.06 40.39 -18.53
N PRO A 343 16.63 40.91 -19.70
CA PRO A 343 17.35 40.72 -20.94
C PRO A 343 18.75 41.33 -20.84
N ALA A 344 19.77 40.57 -21.28
CA ALA A 344 21.16 41.02 -21.30
C ALA A 344 21.38 42.17 -22.31
N THR A 345 21.14 43.41 -21.87
CA THR A 345 21.27 44.63 -22.68
C THR A 345 22.69 44.87 -23.19
N TRP A 346 23.70 44.40 -22.44
CA TRP A 346 25.11 44.57 -22.81
C TRP A 346 25.48 43.92 -24.14
N ARG A 347 24.77 42.88 -24.59
CA ARG A 347 25.03 42.24 -25.89
C ARG A 347 24.79 43.16 -27.07
N ALA A 348 24.02 44.24 -26.90
CA ALA A 348 23.78 45.23 -27.95
C ALA A 348 24.99 46.15 -28.21
N PHE A 349 25.88 46.32 -27.21
CA PHE A 349 27.01 47.26 -27.29
C PHE A 349 28.36 46.65 -26.89
N ALA A 350 28.41 45.36 -26.55
CA ALA A 350 29.63 44.64 -26.21
C ALA A 350 29.68 43.25 -26.88
N SER A 351 30.86 42.90 -27.41
CA SER A 351 31.16 41.59 -28.02
C SER A 351 31.78 40.63 -27.01
N ILE A 352 31.43 39.35 -27.06
CA ILE A 352 32.08 38.30 -26.26
C ILE A 352 33.44 37.96 -26.86
N LYS A 353 34.54 38.10 -26.10
CA LYS A 353 35.88 37.64 -26.47
C LYS A 353 36.35 36.53 -25.53
N SER A 354 37.00 35.52 -26.09
CA SER A 354 37.65 34.45 -25.32
C SER A 354 39.07 34.87 -24.93
N ALA A 355 39.49 34.60 -23.70
CA ALA A 355 40.86 34.75 -23.24
C ALA A 355 41.45 33.34 -22.99
N ASN A 356 42.68 33.11 -23.43
CA ASN A 356 43.35 31.82 -23.25
C ASN A 356 44.00 31.67 -21.87
N ASP A 357 44.19 32.78 -21.15
CA ASP A 357 44.74 32.80 -19.79
C ASP A 357 44.16 33.96 -18.97
N PHE A 358 44.49 34.00 -17.67
CA PHE A 358 44.04 35.03 -16.72
C PHE A 358 44.91 36.31 -16.72
N LYS A 359 45.87 36.46 -17.65
CA LYS A 359 46.76 37.63 -17.71
C LYS A 359 46.06 38.82 -18.38
N GLU A 360 46.66 40.02 -18.30
CA GLU A 360 46.17 41.20 -19.03
C GLU A 360 46.30 40.99 -20.54
N HIS A 361 45.16 41.02 -21.25
CA HIS A 361 45.09 41.04 -22.71
C HIS A 361 44.80 42.45 -23.22
N THR A 362 45.31 42.78 -24.40
CA THR A 362 45.03 44.07 -25.06
C THR A 362 44.04 43.85 -26.20
N GLY A 363 42.86 44.44 -26.10
CA GLY A 363 41.89 44.50 -27.18
C GLY A 363 42.11 45.74 -28.05
N ILE A 364 42.13 45.56 -29.37
CA ILE A 364 42.19 46.66 -30.34
C ILE A 364 40.78 46.86 -30.91
N ARG A 365 40.31 48.11 -30.92
CA ARG A 365 39.09 48.53 -31.61
C ARG A 365 39.45 49.57 -32.68
N PRO A 366 39.33 49.25 -33.97
CA PRO A 366 39.40 50.26 -35.03
C PRO A 366 38.22 51.21 -34.87
N THR A 367 38.49 52.51 -34.77
CA THR A 367 37.43 53.53 -34.71
C THR A 367 37.49 54.36 -35.98
N ASP A 368 36.30 54.55 -36.55
CA ASP A 368 35.86 55.33 -37.73
C ASP A 368 36.91 56.00 -38.65
N THR A 369 36.68 55.87 -39.96
CA THR A 369 37.51 56.45 -41.04
C THR A 369 37.07 57.87 -41.44
N GLY A 370 36.07 58.43 -40.76
CA GLY A 370 35.55 59.78 -40.99
C GLY A 370 34.50 59.84 -42.11
N ASP A 371 33.85 61.00 -42.25
CA ASP A 371 32.71 61.19 -43.17
C ASP A 371 33.08 61.01 -44.65
N LEU A 372 32.19 60.37 -45.42
CA LEU A 372 32.32 60.23 -46.87
C LEU A 372 32.18 61.59 -47.55
N THR A 373 33.19 62.00 -48.32
CA THR A 373 33.15 63.22 -49.13
C THR A 373 32.69 62.92 -50.55
N GLN A 374 31.91 63.84 -51.14
CA GLN A 374 31.37 63.68 -52.49
C GLN A 374 32.51 63.67 -53.52
N LEU A 375 32.60 62.59 -54.32
CA LEU A 375 33.60 62.45 -55.36
C LEU A 375 33.08 63.02 -56.70
N PRO A 376 33.68 64.07 -57.27
CA PRO A 376 33.33 64.55 -58.61
C PRO A 376 33.81 63.57 -59.71
N PRO A 377 33.21 63.59 -60.92
CA PRO A 377 33.57 62.68 -62.00
C PRO A 377 35.05 62.88 -62.41
N GLY A 378 35.90 61.91 -62.11
CA GLY A 378 37.36 61.95 -62.35
C GLY A 378 38.22 62.38 -61.15
N GLY A 379 37.64 62.59 -59.97
CA GLY A 379 38.40 62.89 -58.75
C GLY A 379 39.11 61.68 -58.14
N GLU A 380 40.24 61.91 -57.46
CA GLU A 380 40.95 60.89 -56.69
C GLU A 380 40.33 60.70 -55.30
N ILE A 381 40.21 59.44 -54.87
CA ILE A 381 39.72 59.08 -53.53
C ILE A 381 40.82 59.35 -52.51
N LYS A 382 40.56 60.19 -51.52
CA LYS A 382 41.50 60.44 -50.41
C LYS A 382 41.53 59.25 -49.45
N HIS A 383 42.73 58.82 -49.03
CA HIS A 383 42.92 57.82 -47.99
C HIS A 383 42.46 58.37 -46.63
N GLY A 384 41.54 57.67 -45.96
CA GLY A 384 41.20 57.95 -44.57
C GLY A 384 42.22 57.32 -43.61
N SER A 385 42.31 57.86 -42.39
CA SER A 385 43.14 57.30 -41.31
C SER A 385 42.31 56.42 -40.39
N VAL A 386 42.90 55.32 -39.91
CA VAL A 386 42.30 54.46 -38.88
C VAL A 386 42.89 54.86 -37.53
N ALA A 387 42.05 55.27 -36.57
CA ALA A 387 42.49 55.50 -35.20
C ALA A 387 42.25 54.23 -34.37
N GLU A 388 43.33 53.63 -33.85
CA GLU A 388 43.25 52.45 -32.99
C GLU A 388 43.06 52.84 -31.52
N ALA A 389 41.93 52.45 -30.93
CA ALA A 389 41.74 52.53 -29.49
C ALA A 389 42.12 51.17 -28.87
N THR A 390 43.10 51.16 -27.96
CA THR A 390 43.49 49.98 -27.19
C THR A 390 42.85 49.99 -25.81
N TYR A 391 42.37 48.84 -25.35
CA TYR A 391 41.83 48.67 -24.00
C TYR A 391 42.36 47.37 -23.39
N LYS A 392 42.62 47.37 -22.09
CA LYS A 392 43.09 46.20 -21.35
C LYS A 392 41.90 45.43 -20.75
N TYR A 393 41.94 44.11 -20.79
CA TYR A 393 40.97 43.24 -20.12
C TYR A 393 41.65 41.99 -19.54
N SER A 394 41.13 41.48 -18.43
CA SER A 394 41.52 40.19 -17.83
C SER A 394 40.26 39.43 -17.40
N VAL A 395 40.38 38.11 -17.25
CA VAL A 395 39.32 37.24 -16.74
C VAL A 395 39.63 36.94 -15.28
N ASP A 396 38.59 36.84 -14.43
CA ASP A 396 38.73 36.45 -13.02
C ASP A 396 37.57 35.52 -12.61
N THR A 397 37.73 34.83 -11.49
CA THR A 397 36.76 33.85 -10.99
C THR A 397 35.85 34.48 -9.93
N PHE A 398 34.55 34.53 -10.21
CA PHE A 398 33.53 34.98 -9.27
C PHE A 398 32.64 33.81 -8.86
N ALA A 399 32.44 33.61 -7.56
CA ALA A 399 31.58 32.56 -7.02
C ALA A 399 30.69 33.10 -5.89
N LYS A 400 29.47 32.56 -5.78
CA LYS A 400 28.55 32.84 -4.68
C LYS A 400 27.88 31.53 -4.23
N MET A 401 27.96 31.22 -2.94
CA MET A 401 27.30 30.06 -2.34
C MET A 401 25.98 30.51 -1.71
N LEU A 402 24.90 29.77 -1.99
CA LEU A 402 23.62 29.92 -1.32
C LEU A 402 23.38 28.68 -0.46
N SER A 403 23.15 28.87 0.84
CA SER A 403 22.86 27.80 1.80
C SER A 403 21.57 28.12 2.56
N ILE A 404 20.72 27.12 2.76
CA ILE A 404 19.53 27.21 3.60
C ILE A 404 19.79 26.34 4.84
N ASP A 405 19.74 26.94 6.02
CA ASP A 405 19.89 26.21 7.29
C ASP A 405 18.54 25.82 7.89
N ARG A 406 18.57 24.86 8.81
CA ARG A 406 17.44 24.42 9.61
C ARG A 406 16.75 25.58 10.36
N ARG A 407 17.53 26.58 10.80
CA ARG A 407 16.97 27.77 11.47
C ARG A 407 16.09 28.59 10.53
N ASP A 408 16.51 28.74 9.28
CA ASP A 408 15.75 29.44 8.25
C ASP A 408 14.42 28.73 8.00
N ILE A 409 14.42 27.40 7.97
CA ILE A 409 13.22 26.57 7.81
C ILE A 409 12.24 26.71 8.99
N ILE A 410 12.76 26.78 10.23
CA ILE A 410 11.90 26.88 11.43
C ILE A 410 11.22 28.24 11.50
N ASN A 411 11.95 29.30 11.16
CA ASN A 411 11.52 30.68 11.30
C ASN A 411 10.64 31.18 10.14
N ASP A 412 10.44 30.36 9.10
CA ASP A 412 9.55 30.64 7.96
C ASP A 412 8.05 30.48 8.30
N ASP A 413 7.72 30.10 9.53
CA ASP A 413 6.35 29.90 10.00
C ASP A 413 5.62 31.25 10.13
N LEU A 414 4.55 31.44 9.35
CA LEU A 414 3.69 32.65 9.34
C LEU A 414 2.55 32.53 10.37
N SER A 415 2.87 32.17 11.62
CA SER A 415 1.90 32.20 12.72
C SER A 415 1.47 33.61 13.08
#